data_AF-A0AAW0PJK0-F1
#
_entry.id   AF-A0AAW0PJK0-F1
#
_cell.length_a   1.000
_cell.length_b   1.000
_cell.length_c   1.000
_cell.angle_alpha   90.00
_cell.angle_beta   90.00
_cell.angle_gamma   90.00
#
_symmetry.space_group_name_H-M   'P 1'
#
loop_
_entity.id
_entity.type
_entity.pdbx_description
1 polymer ?
#
loop_
_entity_poly.entity_id
_entity_poly.type
_entity_poly.pdbx_seq_one_letter_code
_entity_poly.pdbx_strand_id
1 'polypeptide(L)'
;MVIHSVRKLSKTPAGRLIKVYEGFEGLFNCEKMMEVGEHADNHRQDGIPGGADEKEQPRVRGVAESPGETWSDTEQKIQRVLAENLQLQQTVEVERAHRTGKSSGGGDRARPIVVKLLRYKDRQSILQRAKLLKGSKIFINEDFTDAVRRKRRDLMPELRAARERGDIAYLRFDKLIVHPRNSSTPK
;
A
#
# COMPACT_ATOMS: atom_id res chain seq x y z
N MET A 1 -14.09 16.70 11.92
CA MET A 1 -15.15 15.74 11.56
C MET A 1 -14.48 14.46 11.10
N VAL A 2 -14.53 13.39 11.89
CA VAL A 2 -13.90 12.12 11.52
C VAL A 2 -15.01 11.11 11.35
N ILE A 3 -15.33 10.76 10.10
CA ILE A 3 -16.34 9.75 9.77
C ILE A 3 -15.58 8.44 9.58
N HIS A 4 -15.65 7.52 10.55
CA HIS A 4 -15.14 6.16 10.38
C HIS A 4 -16.29 5.21 10.02
N SER A 5 -16.39 4.98 8.71
CA SER A 5 -16.57 3.71 7.98
C SER A 5 -17.54 2.63 8.49
N VAL A 6 -18.37 2.19 7.54
CA VAL A 6 -19.15 0.95 7.56
C VAL A 6 -18.29 -0.25 7.96
N ARG A 7 -18.67 -0.90 9.06
CA ARG A 7 -18.04 -2.11 9.59
C ARG A 7 -18.60 -3.34 8.86
N LYS A 8 -17.89 -3.87 7.86
CA LYS A 8 -18.27 -5.18 7.27
C LYS A 8 -17.53 -6.31 7.99
N LEU A 9 -18.29 -7.23 8.58
CA LEU A 9 -17.75 -8.51 9.06
C LEU A 9 -17.56 -9.44 7.87
N SER A 10 -16.37 -10.04 7.74
CA SER A 10 -16.10 -11.04 6.71
C SER A 10 -15.30 -12.22 7.25
N LYS A 11 -15.20 -13.29 6.47
CA LYS A 11 -14.46 -14.51 6.83
C LYS A 11 -13.27 -14.71 5.88
N THR A 12 -12.13 -15.10 6.43
CA THR A 12 -11.00 -15.61 5.65
C THR A 12 -11.34 -16.96 4.99
N PRO A 13 -10.59 -17.42 3.97
CA PRO A 13 -10.73 -18.77 3.43
C PRO A 13 -10.60 -19.89 4.49
N ALA A 14 -9.86 -19.63 5.57
CA ALA A 14 -9.72 -20.52 6.72
C ALA A 14 -10.84 -20.36 7.78
N GLY A 15 -11.94 -19.66 7.46
CA GLY A 15 -13.11 -19.51 8.32
C GLY A 15 -13.01 -18.47 9.45
N ARG A 16 -11.83 -17.88 9.69
CA ARG A 16 -11.63 -16.86 10.74
C ARG A 16 -12.36 -15.55 10.43
N LEU A 17 -13.08 -15.00 11.42
CA LEU A 17 -13.75 -13.70 11.34
C LEU A 17 -12.74 -12.55 11.32
N ILE A 18 -12.95 -11.60 10.41
CA ILE A 18 -12.18 -10.36 10.30
C ILE A 18 -13.13 -9.17 10.20
N LYS A 19 -12.66 -8.01 10.65
CA LYS A 19 -13.32 -6.72 10.42
C LYS A 19 -12.62 -6.02 9.26
N VAL A 20 -13.41 -5.55 8.29
CA VAL A 20 -12.93 -4.76 7.16
C VAL A 20 -13.51 -3.36 7.25
N TYR A 21 -12.65 -2.36 7.13
CA TYR A 21 -13.03 -0.96 7.13
C TYR A 21 -12.61 -0.31 5.81
N GLU A 22 -13.49 0.50 5.25
CA GLU A 22 -13.31 1.22 3.99
C GLU A 22 -13.37 2.74 4.24
N GLY A 23 -12.34 3.48 3.81
CA GLY A 23 -12.36 4.95 3.91
C GLY A 23 -13.45 5.52 3.01
N PHE A 24 -14.42 6.23 3.59
CA PHE A 24 -15.50 6.86 2.83
C PHE A 24 -15.07 8.26 2.37
N GLU A 25 -15.24 8.57 1.08
CA GLU A 25 -15.07 9.94 0.56
C GLU A 25 -16.42 10.67 0.66
N GLY A 26 -16.57 11.57 1.62
CA GLY A 26 -17.72 12.48 1.67
C GLY A 26 -17.94 13.18 3.00
N LEU A 27 -18.28 14.46 2.95
CA LEU A 27 -18.98 15.18 4.02
C LEU A 27 -20.47 14.81 3.91
N PHE A 28 -20.92 13.75 4.59
CA PHE A 28 -22.36 13.52 4.72
C PHE A 28 -22.86 14.18 6.00
N ASN A 29 -23.83 15.10 5.83
CA ASN A 29 -24.62 15.66 6.93
C ASN A 29 -25.36 14.53 7.66
N CYS A 30 -25.35 14.62 8.98
CA CYS A 30 -25.66 13.56 9.94
C CYS A 30 -27.15 13.13 10.02
N GLU A 31 -28.02 13.56 9.10
CA GLU A 31 -29.47 13.46 9.28
C GLU A 31 -30.19 12.39 8.43
N LYS A 32 -29.49 11.55 7.67
CA LYS A 32 -30.13 10.46 6.92
C LYS A 32 -29.53 9.11 7.25
N MET A 33 -29.78 8.66 8.47
CA MET A 33 -29.54 7.30 8.94
C MET A 33 -30.86 6.76 9.53
N MET A 34 -31.84 6.50 8.68
CA MET A 34 -32.91 5.51 8.88
C MET A 34 -33.68 5.41 7.56
N GLU A 35 -34.13 4.20 7.21
CA GLU A 35 -34.82 3.82 5.98
C GLU A 35 -33.91 3.55 4.76
N VAL A 36 -33.42 2.32 4.65
CA VAL A 36 -33.93 1.39 3.63
C VAL A 36 -33.56 -0.04 4.02
N GLY A 37 -34.60 -0.86 4.18
CA GLY A 37 -34.52 -2.29 4.36
C GLY A 37 -34.08 -3.02 3.10
N GLU A 38 -33.69 -4.27 3.34
CA GLU A 38 -33.51 -5.40 2.44
C GLU A 38 -33.87 -5.20 0.96
N HIS A 39 -32.90 -5.42 0.08
CA HIS A 39 -32.98 -6.41 -1.00
C HIS A 39 -31.55 -6.76 -1.44
N ALA A 40 -31.11 -7.93 -1.00
CA ALA A 40 -29.92 -8.58 -1.53
C ALA A 40 -30.36 -9.36 -2.77
N ASP A 41 -30.09 -8.83 -3.97
CA ASP A 41 -30.02 -9.65 -5.17
C ASP A 41 -29.03 -9.05 -6.19
N ASN A 42 -27.91 -9.77 -6.25
CA ASN A 42 -27.15 -10.22 -7.42
C ASN A 42 -26.71 -9.25 -8.55
N HIS A 43 -25.46 -9.46 -8.96
CA HIS A 43 -24.82 -8.97 -10.18
C HIS A 43 -24.70 -7.45 -10.39
N ARG A 44 -23.72 -6.85 -9.70
CA ARG A 44 -22.73 -6.06 -10.44
C ARG A 44 -21.44 -6.84 -10.44
N GLN A 45 -21.05 -7.33 -11.63
CA GLN A 45 -19.65 -7.56 -11.91
C GLN A 45 -18.97 -6.21 -11.73
N ASP A 46 -18.39 -5.97 -10.56
CA ASP A 46 -17.41 -4.92 -10.38
C ASP A 46 -16.34 -5.18 -11.45
N GLY A 47 -16.36 -4.37 -12.52
CA GLY A 47 -15.45 -4.51 -13.64
C GLY A 47 -14.04 -4.69 -13.11
N ILE A 48 -13.32 -5.67 -13.62
CA ILE A 48 -11.91 -5.90 -13.32
C ILE A 48 -11.18 -4.56 -13.52
N PRO A 49 -10.65 -3.89 -12.48
CA PRO A 49 -9.86 -2.69 -12.70
C PRO A 49 -8.51 -3.18 -13.24
N GLY A 50 -8.38 -3.24 -14.56
CA GLY A 50 -7.42 -4.14 -15.20
C GLY A 50 -6.85 -3.65 -16.52
N GLY A 51 -6.79 -2.35 -16.76
CA GLY A 51 -5.78 -1.82 -17.68
C GLY A 51 -4.39 -2.07 -17.08
N ALA A 52 -3.44 -2.58 -17.86
CA ALA A 52 -2.07 -2.84 -17.41
C ALA A 52 -1.36 -1.57 -16.87
N ASP A 53 -1.82 -0.39 -17.31
CA ASP A 53 -1.22 0.91 -17.00
C ASP A 53 -1.66 1.53 -15.66
N GLU A 54 -2.73 1.03 -15.04
CA GLU A 54 -3.22 1.53 -13.73
C GLU A 54 -2.79 0.62 -12.56
N LYS A 55 -1.83 -0.28 -12.80
CA LYS A 55 -1.25 -1.09 -11.72
C LYS A 55 -0.18 -0.29 -10.99
N GLU A 56 -0.36 -0.12 -9.69
CA GLU A 56 0.48 0.69 -8.80
C GLU A 56 1.95 0.27 -8.87
N GLN A 57 2.81 1.15 -9.37
CA GLN A 57 4.22 0.85 -9.57
C GLN A 57 4.99 0.83 -8.23
N PRO A 58 6.16 0.17 -8.12
CA PRO A 58 6.97 0.29 -6.92
C PRO A 58 7.54 1.70 -6.72
N ARG A 59 7.42 2.20 -5.48
CA ARG A 59 8.09 3.41 -4.99
C ARG A 59 9.23 3.03 -4.05
N VAL A 60 10.43 3.47 -4.38
CA VAL A 60 11.66 3.24 -3.60
C VAL A 60 12.07 4.51 -2.86
N ARG A 61 12.42 4.39 -1.59
CA ARG A 61 12.89 5.48 -0.72
C ARG A 61 14.24 5.13 -0.10
N GLY A 62 15.03 6.16 0.24
CA GLY A 62 16.30 6.00 0.97
C GLY A 62 17.53 5.76 0.08
N VAL A 63 17.38 5.88 -1.24
CA VAL A 63 18.51 5.79 -2.18
C VAL A 63 19.14 7.17 -2.35
N ALA A 64 20.44 7.30 -2.03
CA ALA A 64 21.14 8.58 -2.10
C ALA A 64 21.06 9.24 -3.50
N GLU A 65 20.86 10.56 -3.51
CA GLU A 65 20.88 11.37 -4.73
C GLU A 65 22.32 11.80 -5.07
N SER A 66 22.57 11.99 -6.37
CA SER A 66 23.82 12.56 -6.86
C SER A 66 23.54 13.91 -7.52
N PRO A 67 24.43 14.91 -7.40
CA PRO A 67 24.30 16.15 -8.18
C PRO A 67 24.26 15.83 -9.68
N GLY A 68 23.29 16.39 -10.41
CA GLY A 68 23.14 16.13 -11.84
C GLY A 68 22.71 14.71 -12.21
N GLU A 69 22.13 13.94 -11.27
CA GLU A 69 21.65 12.57 -11.50
C GLU A 69 20.70 12.50 -12.72
N THR A 70 21.08 11.69 -13.71
CA THR A 70 20.27 11.41 -14.90
C THR A 70 19.28 10.27 -14.66
N TRP A 71 18.38 10.04 -15.62
CA TRP A 71 17.48 8.88 -15.57
C TRP A 71 18.25 7.56 -15.64
N SER A 72 19.32 7.49 -16.43
CA SER A 72 20.17 6.29 -16.51
C SER A 72 20.85 6.00 -15.18
N ASP A 73 21.36 7.03 -14.49
CA ASP A 73 21.97 6.87 -13.16
C ASP A 73 20.94 6.36 -12.14
N THR A 74 19.73 6.91 -12.19
CA THR A 74 18.62 6.49 -11.32
C THR A 74 18.27 5.03 -11.56
N GLU A 75 18.19 4.60 -12.82
CA GLU A 75 17.92 3.21 -13.19
C GLU A 75 19.02 2.26 -12.72
N GLN A 76 20.29 2.62 -12.93
CA GLN A 76 21.43 1.83 -12.45
C GLN A 76 21.42 1.67 -10.93
N LYS A 77 21.10 2.73 -10.18
CA LYS A 77 20.94 2.65 -8.72
C LYS A 77 19.82 1.68 -8.32
N ILE A 78 18.68 1.71 -9.03
CA ILE A 78 17.60 0.75 -8.78
C ILE A 78 18.07 -0.68 -9.08
N GLN A 79 18.73 -0.93 -10.21
CA GLN A 79 19.26 -2.25 -10.55
C GLN A 79 20.19 -2.79 -9.46
N ARG A 80 21.10 -1.95 -8.94
CA ARG A 80 21.99 -2.32 -7.81
C ARG A 80 21.20 -2.66 -6.56
N VAL A 81 20.22 -1.82 -6.19
CA VAL A 81 19.36 -2.09 -5.02
C VAL A 81 18.63 -3.43 -5.15
N LEU A 82 18.08 -3.73 -6.33
CA LEU A 82 17.36 -4.98 -6.58
C LEU A 82 18.31 -6.19 -6.52
N ALA A 83 19.51 -6.09 -7.10
CA ALA A 83 20.49 -7.18 -7.12
C ALA A 83 21.07 -7.47 -5.73
N GLU A 84 21.54 -6.44 -5.02
CA GLU A 84 22.25 -6.58 -3.75
C GLU A 84 21.32 -6.97 -2.59
N ASN A 85 20.08 -6.46 -2.59
CA ASN A 85 19.22 -6.53 -1.41
C ASN A 85 18.07 -7.53 -1.52
N LEU A 86 17.67 -7.92 -2.74
CA LEU A 86 16.47 -8.75 -2.94
C LEU A 86 16.77 -10.17 -3.40
N GLN A 87 18.04 -10.57 -3.55
CA GLN A 87 18.43 -11.96 -3.89
C GLN A 87 17.63 -12.53 -5.07
N LEU A 88 17.36 -11.71 -6.08
CA LEU A 88 16.61 -12.11 -7.26
C LEU A 88 17.54 -12.88 -8.20
N GLN A 89 17.15 -14.11 -8.56
CA GLN A 89 17.93 -14.98 -9.45
C GLN A 89 17.87 -14.53 -10.92
N GLN A 90 16.87 -13.73 -11.26
CA GLN A 90 16.64 -13.21 -12.61
C GLN A 90 16.86 -11.70 -12.64
N THR A 91 17.41 -11.21 -13.74
CA THR A 91 17.52 -9.77 -14.01
C THR A 91 16.11 -9.19 -14.15
N VAL A 92 15.84 -8.11 -13.42
CA VAL A 92 14.58 -7.38 -13.51
C VAL A 92 14.69 -6.36 -14.63
N GLU A 93 13.73 -6.38 -15.55
CA GLU A 93 13.61 -5.39 -16.62
C GLU A 93 12.88 -4.15 -16.10
N VAL A 94 13.65 -3.08 -15.89
CA VAL A 94 13.14 -1.75 -15.54
C VAL A 94 12.86 -1.00 -16.83
N GLU A 95 11.60 -0.59 -17.04
CA GLU A 95 11.23 0.23 -18.20
C GLU A 95 11.64 1.70 -17.97
N ARG A 96 11.45 2.20 -16.74
CA ARG A 96 11.82 3.58 -16.38
C ARG A 96 12.01 3.71 -14.87
N ALA A 97 13.02 4.46 -14.44
CA ALA A 97 13.17 4.89 -13.05
C ALA A 97 13.44 6.40 -12.99
N HIS A 98 12.69 7.11 -12.15
CA HIS A 98 12.86 8.56 -12.01
C HIS A 98 12.52 9.04 -10.60
N ARG A 99 13.22 10.10 -10.17
CA ARG A 99 12.93 10.80 -8.91
C ARG A 99 11.61 11.54 -9.01
N THR A 100 10.86 11.58 -7.91
CA THR A 100 9.58 12.29 -7.80
C THR A 100 9.56 13.20 -6.58
N GLY A 101 8.85 14.31 -6.69
CA GLY A 101 8.77 15.34 -5.65
C GLY A 101 9.77 16.48 -5.83
N LYS A 102 9.62 17.51 -5.00
CA LYS A 102 10.47 18.71 -5.04
C LYS A 102 11.89 18.35 -4.60
N SER A 103 12.88 18.82 -5.35
CA SER A 103 14.28 18.75 -4.92
C SER A 103 14.43 19.59 -3.66
N SER A 104 14.75 18.96 -2.54
CA SER A 104 15.17 19.68 -1.35
C SER A 104 16.61 20.11 -1.58
N GLY A 105 16.82 21.33 -2.10
CA GLY A 105 18.14 21.90 -2.36
C GLY A 105 18.98 21.99 -1.08
N GLY A 106 19.62 20.89 -0.69
CA GLY A 106 20.38 20.74 0.55
C GLY A 106 19.72 19.91 1.66
N GLY A 107 18.59 19.23 1.41
CA GLY A 107 17.94 18.39 2.43
C GLY A 107 18.58 17.00 2.55
N ASP A 108 18.75 16.51 3.78
CA ASP A 108 19.30 15.19 4.11
C ASP A 108 18.41 14.00 3.65
N ARG A 109 17.23 14.28 3.06
CA ARG A 109 16.29 13.26 2.60
C ARG A 109 16.26 13.17 1.08
N ALA A 110 16.85 12.12 0.55
CA ALA A 110 16.71 11.73 -0.85
C ALA A 110 15.24 11.56 -1.27
N ARG A 111 14.90 12.13 -2.43
CA ARG A 111 13.60 12.01 -3.09
C ARG A 111 13.28 10.55 -3.43
N PRO A 112 12.01 10.15 -3.31
CA PRO A 112 11.56 8.84 -3.72
C PRO A 112 11.73 8.63 -5.22
N ILE A 113 12.09 7.40 -5.61
CA ILE A 113 12.14 6.95 -7.00
C ILE A 113 10.85 6.17 -7.30
N VAL A 114 10.19 6.49 -8.40
CA VAL A 114 9.11 5.65 -8.95
C VAL A 114 9.70 4.80 -10.07
N VAL A 115 9.48 3.49 -9.98
CA VAL A 115 10.05 2.48 -10.87
C VAL A 115 8.94 1.86 -11.69
N LYS A 116 8.94 2.04 -13.00
CA LYS A 116 8.07 1.33 -13.93
C LYS A 116 8.77 0.04 -14.36
N LEU A 117 8.11 -1.08 -14.10
CA LEU A 117 8.61 -2.41 -14.46
C LEU A 117 7.88 -2.94 -15.67
N LEU A 118 8.58 -3.66 -16.54
CA LEU A 118 7.96 -4.25 -17.73
C LEU A 118 7.08 -5.45 -17.37
N ARG A 119 7.48 -6.25 -16.38
CA ARG A 119 6.83 -7.51 -16.02
C ARG A 119 6.11 -7.41 -14.68
N TYR A 120 4.82 -7.73 -14.68
CA TYR A 120 4.01 -7.77 -13.45
C TYR A 120 4.55 -8.78 -12.42
N LYS A 121 5.07 -9.93 -12.88
CA LYS A 121 5.67 -10.94 -12.00
C LYS A 121 6.87 -10.39 -11.21
N ASP A 122 7.69 -9.56 -11.85
CA ASP A 122 8.85 -8.94 -11.21
C ASP A 122 8.42 -7.96 -10.13
N ARG A 123 7.40 -7.14 -10.42
CA ARG A 123 6.77 -6.27 -9.42
C ARG A 123 6.34 -7.02 -8.17
N GLN A 124 5.60 -8.12 -8.34
CA GLN A 124 5.14 -8.93 -7.21
C GLN A 124 6.32 -9.54 -6.43
N SER A 125 7.30 -10.07 -7.15
CA SER A 125 8.52 -10.68 -6.61
C SER A 125 9.32 -9.69 -5.75
N ILE A 126 9.46 -8.44 -6.23
CA ILE A 126 10.12 -7.34 -5.52
C ILE A 126 9.37 -6.97 -4.24
N LEU A 127 8.05 -6.76 -4.33
CA LEU A 127 7.24 -6.34 -3.18
C LEU A 127 7.21 -7.42 -2.08
N GLN A 128 7.16 -8.70 -2.46
CA GLN A 128 7.22 -9.81 -1.49
C GLN A 128 8.57 -9.90 -0.77
N ARG A 129 9.66 -9.55 -1.46
CA ARG A 129 11.03 -9.57 -0.91
C ARG A 129 11.45 -8.26 -0.26
N ALA A 130 10.68 -7.17 -0.40
CA ALA A 130 10.95 -5.89 0.25
C ALA A 130 11.13 -6.00 1.77
N LYS A 131 10.57 -7.04 2.42
CA LYS A 131 10.81 -7.36 3.83
C LYS A 131 12.28 -7.66 4.18
N LEU A 132 13.09 -8.09 3.21
CA LEU A 132 14.53 -8.34 3.37
C LEU A 132 15.33 -7.04 3.56
N LEU A 133 14.76 -5.89 3.16
CA LEU A 133 15.35 -4.58 3.38
C LEU A 133 15.24 -4.11 4.84
N LYS A 134 14.65 -4.90 5.74
CA LYS A 134 14.54 -4.54 7.15
C LYS A 134 15.93 -4.39 7.77
N GLY A 135 16.18 -3.25 8.40
CA GLY A 135 17.50 -2.90 8.94
C GLY A 135 18.37 -2.10 7.96
N SER A 136 18.03 -2.10 6.67
CA SER A 136 18.55 -1.11 5.72
C SER A 136 17.86 0.25 5.91
N LYS A 137 18.45 1.30 5.34
CA LYS A 137 17.82 2.63 5.21
C LYS A 137 16.95 2.75 3.95
N ILE A 138 16.73 1.65 3.22
CA ILE A 138 16.01 1.60 1.94
C ILE A 138 14.62 0.98 2.16
N PHE A 139 13.61 1.55 1.52
CA PHE A 139 12.24 1.06 1.61
C PHE A 139 11.60 0.95 0.23
N ILE A 140 11.02 -0.20 -0.08
CA ILE A 140 10.23 -0.42 -1.30
C ILE A 140 8.78 -0.64 -0.91
N ASN A 141 7.87 0.16 -1.46
CA ASN A 141 6.43 0.08 -1.22
C ASN A 141 5.65 0.26 -2.54
N GLU A 142 4.34 0.06 -2.51
CA GLU A 142 3.47 0.40 -3.64
C GLU A 142 3.32 1.93 -3.78
N ASP A 143 3.31 2.41 -5.02
CA ASP A 143 3.04 3.80 -5.38
C ASP A 143 1.53 4.01 -5.56
N PHE A 144 0.87 4.21 -4.43
CA PHE A 144 -0.57 4.49 -4.38
C PHE A 144 -0.89 5.86 -5.00
N THR A 145 -2.01 5.94 -5.72
CA THR A 145 -2.59 7.21 -6.18
C THR A 145 -2.91 8.13 -4.99
N ASP A 146 -3.07 9.43 -5.23
CA ASP A 146 -3.42 10.37 -4.15
C ASP A 146 -4.74 9.99 -3.45
N ALA A 147 -5.73 9.48 -4.19
CA ALA A 147 -7.00 9.01 -3.63
C ALA A 147 -6.79 7.87 -2.63
N VAL A 148 -6.02 6.85 -3.00
CA VAL A 148 -5.71 5.72 -2.11
C VAL A 148 -4.86 6.20 -0.92
N ARG A 149 -3.89 7.10 -1.14
CA ARG A 149 -3.09 7.69 -0.05
C ARG A 149 -3.95 8.45 0.96
N ARG A 150 -4.95 9.20 0.51
CA ARG A 150 -5.92 9.89 1.39
C ARG A 150 -6.70 8.89 2.24
N LYS A 151 -7.35 7.90 1.62
CA LYS A 151 -8.10 6.86 2.34
C LYS A 151 -7.24 6.13 3.38
N ARG A 152 -6.01 5.76 3.02
CA ARG A 152 -5.06 5.10 3.95
C ARG A 152 -4.68 5.97 5.13
N ARG A 153 -4.55 7.29 4.93
CA ARG A 153 -4.29 8.25 6.01
C ARG A 153 -5.48 8.30 6.97
N ASP A 154 -6.70 8.32 6.43
CA ASP A 154 -7.91 8.42 7.24
C ASP A 154 -8.19 7.13 8.03
N LEU A 155 -7.73 5.98 7.54
CA LEU A 155 -7.75 4.67 8.24
C LEU A 155 -6.63 4.51 9.29
N MET A 156 -5.62 5.39 9.30
CA MET A 156 -4.45 5.28 10.19
C MET A 156 -4.81 5.32 11.69
N PRO A 157 -5.74 6.17 12.16
CA PRO A 157 -6.15 6.18 13.57
C PRO A 157 -6.73 4.84 14.02
N GLU A 158 -7.63 4.24 13.23
CA GLU A 158 -8.24 2.96 13.60
C GLU A 158 -7.26 1.79 13.50
N LEU A 159 -6.33 1.83 12.55
CA LEU A 159 -5.21 0.87 12.48
C LEU A 159 -4.39 0.89 13.78
N ARG A 160 -4.07 2.09 14.30
CA ARG A 160 -3.33 2.25 15.55
C ARG A 160 -4.13 1.75 16.74
N ALA A 161 -5.38 2.18 16.87
CA ALA A 161 -6.28 1.73 17.94
C ALA A 161 -6.46 0.20 17.96
N ALA A 162 -6.57 -0.45 16.79
CA ALA A 162 -6.65 -1.90 16.72
C ALA A 162 -5.37 -2.59 17.21
N ARG A 163 -4.19 -2.08 16.84
CA ARG A 163 -2.91 -2.62 17.31
C ARG A 163 -2.73 -2.41 18.81
N GLU A 164 -3.16 -1.27 19.35
CA GLU A 164 -3.11 -0.96 20.79
C GLU A 164 -3.99 -1.91 21.60
N ARG A 165 -5.15 -2.33 21.06
CA ARG A 165 -5.99 -3.38 21.67
C ARG A 165 -5.38 -4.79 21.60
N GLY A 166 -4.24 -4.95 20.90
CA GLY A 166 -3.62 -6.25 20.69
C GLY A 166 -4.20 -7.06 19.53
N ASP A 167 -5.05 -6.45 18.69
CA ASP A 167 -5.53 -7.05 17.45
C ASP A 167 -4.40 -7.07 16.40
N ILE A 168 -4.43 -8.05 15.49
CA ILE A 168 -3.55 -8.04 14.32
C ILE A 168 -4.22 -7.20 13.23
N ALA A 169 -3.70 -5.99 12.99
CA ALA A 169 -4.28 -5.06 12.02
C ALA A 169 -3.26 -4.58 10.97
N TYR A 170 -3.70 -4.52 9.70
CA TYR A 170 -2.90 -4.07 8.56
C TYR A 170 -3.76 -3.50 7.43
N LEU A 171 -3.16 -2.60 6.63
CA LEU A 171 -3.81 -2.03 5.44
C LEU A 171 -3.53 -2.91 4.21
N ARG A 172 -4.57 -3.13 3.39
CA ARG A 172 -4.48 -3.74 2.05
C ARG A 172 -5.13 -2.77 1.07
N PHE A 173 -4.34 -2.24 0.13
CA PHE A 173 -4.80 -1.19 -0.78
C PHE A 173 -5.43 -0.02 0.00
N ASP A 174 -6.73 0.26 -0.19
CA ASP A 174 -7.50 1.30 0.49
C ASP A 174 -8.36 0.81 1.68
N LYS A 175 -8.13 -0.43 2.14
CA LYS A 175 -8.91 -1.07 3.22
C LYS A 175 -8.05 -1.40 4.43
N LEU A 176 -8.65 -1.33 5.61
CA LEU A 176 -8.07 -1.82 6.86
C LEU A 176 -8.64 -3.18 7.20
N ILE A 177 -7.76 -4.15 7.40
CA ILE A 177 -8.09 -5.51 7.81
C ILE A 177 -7.68 -5.70 9.27
N VAL A 178 -8.62 -6.11 10.12
CA VAL A 178 -8.39 -6.38 11.54
C VAL A 178 -8.78 -7.82 11.86
N HIS A 179 -7.82 -8.57 12.39
CA HIS A 179 -8.02 -9.89 12.99
C HIS A 179 -8.06 -9.70 14.51
N PRO A 180 -9.24 -9.83 15.14
CA PRO A 180 -9.34 -9.71 16.58
C PRO A 180 -8.54 -10.82 17.27
N ARG A 181 -7.91 -10.50 18.40
CA ARG A 181 -7.23 -11.51 19.20
C ARG A 181 -8.28 -12.44 19.82
N ASN A 182 -8.19 -13.75 19.58
CA ASN A 182 -9.03 -14.71 20.29
C ASN A 182 -8.68 -14.67 21.79
N SER A 183 -9.68 -14.46 22.64
CA SER A 183 -9.56 -14.37 24.10
C SER A 183 -9.30 -15.71 24.80
N SER A 184 -8.92 -16.77 24.08
CA SER A 184 -8.94 -18.16 24.59
C SER A 184 -7.56 -18.78 24.87
N THR A 185 -6.50 -18.00 25.08
CA THR A 185 -5.24 -18.56 25.60
C THR A 185 -4.54 -17.56 26.53
N PRO A 186 -4.60 -17.77 27.86
CA PRO A 186 -3.80 -17.01 28.81
C PRO A 186 -2.30 -17.27 28.61
N LYS A 187 -1.48 -16.32 29.04
CA LYS A 187 -0.01 -16.44 29.10
C LYS A 187 0.43 -17.44 30.15
#